data_AF-A0A5P9HZW8-F1
#
_entry.id   AF-A0A5P9HZW8-F1
#
_cell.length_a   1.000
_cell.length_b   1.000
_cell.length_c   1.000
_cell.angle_alpha   90.00
_cell.angle_beta   90.00
_cell.angle_gamma   90.00
#
_symmetry.space_group_name_H-M   'P 1'
#
loop_
_entity.id
_entity.type
_entity.pdbx_description
1 polymer ?
#
loop_
_entity_poly.entity_id
_entity_poly.type
_entity_poly.pdbx_seq_one_letter_code
_entity_poly.pdbx_strand_id
1 'polypeptide(L)'
;MQNAARESRLFTIVLLLAIGMVVFRAVVTGMAPVDTLTVSDNDDIMRFLMVRDWLAGQEWYDTVQYRMRPPEGLEMHWSRYVDLGIAAVIWPLSLVMGDAQAAAVALVVWPTLLFVALIAVTGLSARRLFGGIAGLVAVMAVLLWPPTGLTYFAPARIDHHNVQILLTTLMMITVLWPGPRAWLGVAGGAAAALSLAVGLETMVTIALAGLVLAGRVVLLRPGVGRQLAGFSLALAGGATLLFMGQTAPADWLLARCDELSLPYLALAWVGAGICLAMVVLSPRLPGVALRAGVLAALSVGGLVALGPLIGPCASGPYDSLPRDVQELITGRIIEARPTLPYLWAANGLGFRFVVPALMAVILGSVLWAWQMWRDDGDGHGGAARDRLGVLLLFGWLGAIGALFQIRLVLMGAAAVPMLMGVVVASLLAAGRQGRFAQFGAVPALVAACLTLMLPTVHGLLTGGGGAGAAMSTSDARMVDADTCREPDLLRSLNTVPKGVILSSSSYGPPLLLLTHHDALAGPYHRSADAIADGAVPFDGGEDAMRAALDRTGADYLLLCRKAGYGDGTSFATRLAAGQAAEGLVPVEGPDAALLLLKVVR
;
A
#
# COMPACT_ATOMS: atom_id res chain seq x y z
N MET A 1 18.84 26.00 -26.08
CA MET A 1 18.62 26.71 -24.80
C MET A 1 17.17 27.16 -24.58
N GLN A 2 16.49 27.76 -25.56
CA GLN A 2 15.09 28.22 -25.40
C GLN A 2 14.08 27.09 -25.05
N ASN A 3 14.22 25.90 -25.63
CA ASN A 3 13.35 24.75 -25.32
C ASN A 3 13.53 24.23 -23.89
N ALA A 4 14.77 24.10 -23.40
CA ALA A 4 15.04 23.64 -22.04
C ALA A 4 14.52 24.63 -20.97
N ALA A 5 14.65 25.93 -21.20
CA ALA A 5 14.08 26.96 -20.33
C ALA A 5 12.55 26.96 -20.33
N ARG A 6 11.92 26.67 -21.49
CA ARG A 6 10.48 26.49 -21.60
C ARG A 6 9.99 25.24 -20.86
N GLU A 7 10.66 24.10 -21.05
CA GLU A 7 10.34 22.85 -20.35
C GLU A 7 10.51 22.98 -18.83
N SER A 8 11.55 23.68 -18.37
CA SER A 8 11.76 23.98 -16.96
C SER A 8 10.61 24.81 -16.37
N ARG A 9 10.13 25.82 -17.10
CA ARG A 9 8.98 26.65 -16.68
C ARG A 9 7.70 25.82 -16.64
N LEU A 10 7.43 25.02 -17.69
CA LEU A 10 6.26 24.14 -17.75
C LEU A 10 6.26 23.12 -16.62
N PHE A 11 7.39 22.47 -16.34
CA PHE A 11 7.53 21.57 -15.20
C PHE A 11 7.17 22.27 -13.90
N THR A 12 7.70 23.47 -13.66
CA THR A 12 7.46 24.21 -12.42
C THR A 12 5.98 24.58 -12.28
N ILE A 13 5.33 25.01 -13.38
CA ILE A 13 3.89 25.28 -13.41
C ILE A 13 3.10 24.01 -13.08
N VAL A 14 3.39 22.88 -13.75
CA VAL A 14 2.67 21.62 -13.50
C VAL A 14 2.89 21.11 -12.09
N LEU A 15 4.10 21.22 -11.54
CA LEU A 15 4.39 20.85 -10.16
C LEU A 15 3.58 21.69 -9.16
N LEU A 16 3.54 23.01 -9.35
CA LEU A 16 2.78 23.91 -8.47
C LEU A 16 1.27 23.70 -8.62
N LEU A 17 0.76 23.48 -9.83
CA LEU A 17 -0.65 23.16 -10.06
C LEU A 17 -1.02 21.80 -9.45
N ALA A 18 -0.14 20.80 -9.55
CA ALA A 18 -0.33 19.49 -8.93
C ALA A 18 -0.44 19.61 -7.42
N ILE A 19 0.51 20.30 -6.78
CA ILE A 19 0.49 20.55 -5.34
C ILE A 19 -0.75 21.36 -4.94
N GLY A 20 -1.06 22.43 -5.69
CA GLY A 20 -2.25 23.25 -5.46
C GLY A 20 -3.55 22.45 -5.56
N MET A 21 -3.67 21.54 -6.53
CA MET A 21 -4.83 20.67 -6.70
C MET A 21 -4.98 19.67 -5.54
N VAL A 22 -3.87 19.08 -5.08
CA VAL A 22 -3.87 18.16 -3.93
C VAL A 22 -4.29 18.89 -2.66
N VAL A 23 -3.71 20.07 -2.40
CA VAL A 23 -4.08 20.90 -1.25
C VAL A 23 -5.54 21.37 -1.35
N PHE A 24 -6.00 21.77 -2.54
CA PHE A 24 -7.39 22.16 -2.74
C PHE A 24 -8.35 20.99 -2.48
N ARG A 25 -8.06 19.79 -3.01
CA ARG A 25 -8.84 18.58 -2.73
C ARG A 25 -8.86 18.26 -1.24
N ALA A 26 -7.73 18.40 -0.56
CA ALA A 26 -7.62 18.24 0.88
C ALA A 26 -8.55 19.21 1.63
N VAL A 27 -8.56 20.50 1.26
CA VAL A 27 -9.45 21.52 1.86
C VAL A 27 -10.94 21.19 1.62
N VAL A 28 -11.31 20.79 0.40
CA VAL A 28 -12.70 20.45 0.05
C VAL A 28 -13.18 19.21 0.82
N THR A 29 -12.34 18.17 0.90
CA THR A 29 -12.68 16.93 1.62
C THR A 29 -12.61 17.07 3.14
N GLY A 30 -11.84 18.03 3.65
CA GLY A 30 -11.72 18.34 5.07
C GLY A 30 -12.96 18.99 5.71
N MET A 31 -14.05 19.19 4.96
CA MET A 31 -15.32 19.65 5.53
C MET A 31 -16.05 18.56 6.35
N ALA A 32 -15.82 17.28 6.04
CA ALA A 32 -16.40 16.14 6.77
C ALA A 32 -15.43 14.93 6.80
N PRO A 33 -14.25 15.07 7.44
CA PRO A 33 -13.17 14.09 7.35
C PRO A 33 -13.48 12.76 8.06
N VAL A 34 -14.26 12.80 9.15
CA VAL A 34 -14.69 11.59 9.87
C VAL A 34 -15.73 10.80 9.07
N ASP A 35 -16.63 11.50 8.38
CA ASP A 35 -17.60 10.85 7.48
C ASP A 35 -16.88 10.23 6.28
N THR A 36 -15.89 10.96 5.73
CA THR A 36 -15.02 10.45 4.67
C THR A 36 -14.24 9.21 5.10
N LEU A 37 -13.73 9.20 6.35
CA LEU A 37 -13.02 8.05 6.93
C LEU A 37 -13.95 6.84 7.10
N THR A 38 -15.20 7.05 7.56
CA THR A 38 -16.15 5.94 7.81
C THR A 38 -16.43 5.11 6.56
N VAL A 39 -16.55 5.78 5.42
CA VAL A 39 -16.79 5.15 4.12
C VAL A 39 -15.49 4.77 3.39
N SER A 40 -14.34 4.95 4.06
CA SER A 40 -13.04 4.55 3.55
C SER A 40 -12.70 3.10 3.93
N ASP A 41 -11.42 2.76 3.86
CA ASP A 41 -10.96 1.41 4.18
C ASP A 41 -11.10 1.09 5.66
N ASN A 42 -11.27 -0.19 5.96
CA ASN A 42 -11.27 -0.68 7.34
C ASN A 42 -9.92 -0.44 8.01
N ASP A 43 -8.83 -0.52 7.25
CA ASP A 43 -7.49 -0.31 7.78
C ASP A 43 -7.26 1.13 8.21
N ASP A 44 -7.78 2.09 7.44
CA ASP A 44 -7.70 3.52 7.77
C ASP A 44 -8.50 3.85 9.03
N ILE A 45 -9.72 3.30 9.16
CA ILE A 45 -10.57 3.52 10.34
C ILE A 45 -9.90 2.96 11.60
N MET A 46 -9.42 1.72 11.51
CA MET A 46 -8.77 1.08 12.64
C MET A 46 -7.47 1.80 12.99
N ARG A 47 -6.68 2.24 12.01
CA ARG A 47 -5.48 3.04 12.27
C ARG A 47 -5.80 4.30 13.06
N PHE A 48 -6.89 4.98 12.68
CA PHE A 48 -7.33 6.17 13.38
C PHE A 48 -7.72 5.87 14.84
N LEU A 49 -8.43 4.77 15.09
CA LEU A 49 -8.75 4.30 16.44
C LEU A 49 -7.48 4.01 17.25
N MET A 50 -6.53 3.25 16.69
CA MET A 50 -5.25 2.93 17.33
C MET A 50 -4.45 4.17 17.74
N VAL A 51 -4.45 5.22 16.89
CA VAL A 51 -3.80 6.50 17.20
C VAL A 51 -4.55 7.23 18.32
N ARG A 52 -5.88 7.23 18.29
CA ARG A 52 -6.69 7.89 19.32
C ARG A 52 -6.55 7.21 20.67
N ASP A 53 -6.55 5.89 20.70
CA ASP A 53 -6.43 5.12 21.95
C ASP A 53 -5.04 5.34 22.57
N TRP A 54 -3.98 5.39 21.76
CA TRP A 54 -2.63 5.77 22.21
C TRP A 54 -2.59 7.19 22.78
N LEU A 55 -3.14 8.18 22.06
CA LEU A 55 -3.22 9.56 22.55
C LEU A 55 -4.10 9.71 23.80
N ALA A 56 -5.06 8.80 24.01
CA ALA A 56 -5.92 8.73 25.19
C ALA A 56 -5.29 7.99 26.39
N GLY A 57 -4.06 7.49 26.25
CA GLY A 57 -3.28 6.93 27.35
C GLY A 57 -2.98 5.43 27.26
N GLN A 58 -3.36 4.75 26.17
CA GLN A 58 -2.88 3.38 25.91
C GLN A 58 -1.36 3.38 25.78
N GLU A 59 -0.70 2.33 26.27
CA GLU A 59 0.76 2.29 26.28
C GLU A 59 1.36 2.20 24.88
N TRP A 60 2.61 2.66 24.71
CA TRP A 60 3.28 2.67 23.41
C TRP A 60 3.39 1.29 22.77
N TYR A 61 3.71 0.25 23.56
CA TYR A 61 3.82 -1.13 23.06
C TYR A 61 2.49 -1.89 23.03
N ASP A 62 1.43 -1.35 23.62
CA ASP A 62 0.12 -1.98 23.60
C ASP A 62 -0.58 -1.65 22.27
N THR A 63 -0.60 -2.58 21.33
CA THR A 63 -1.29 -2.45 20.03
C THR A 63 -2.63 -3.19 19.99
N VAL A 64 -3.26 -3.44 21.14
CA VAL A 64 -4.56 -4.11 21.22
C VAL A 64 -5.71 -3.13 21.02
N GLN A 65 -6.65 -3.45 20.13
CA GLN A 65 -7.96 -2.82 20.06
C GLN A 65 -8.95 -3.59 20.94
N TYR A 66 -9.14 -3.13 22.17
CA TYR A 66 -9.95 -3.82 23.19
C TYR A 66 -11.45 -3.88 22.89
N ARG A 67 -11.96 -2.98 22.03
CA ARG A 67 -13.38 -3.00 21.63
C ARG A 67 -13.65 -3.94 20.46
N MET A 68 -12.61 -4.50 19.85
CA MET A 68 -12.73 -5.58 18.88
C MET A 68 -12.53 -6.90 19.61
N ARG A 69 -13.51 -7.81 19.54
CA ARG A 69 -13.47 -9.10 20.24
C ARG A 69 -13.24 -8.98 21.76
N PRO A 70 -14.05 -8.19 22.49
CA PRO A 70 -13.94 -8.17 23.94
C PRO A 70 -14.33 -9.55 24.55
N PRO A 71 -13.76 -9.93 25.71
CA PRO A 71 -12.80 -9.16 26.51
C PRO A 71 -11.34 -9.29 26.05
N GLU A 72 -11.00 -10.21 25.17
CA GLU A 72 -9.61 -10.49 24.78
C GLU A 72 -8.95 -9.33 24.02
N GLY A 73 -9.74 -8.61 23.22
CA GLY A 73 -9.25 -7.59 22.30
C GLY A 73 -8.66 -8.20 21.02
N LEU A 74 -8.28 -7.33 20.10
CA LEU A 74 -7.55 -7.72 18.89
C LEU A 74 -6.21 -6.99 18.82
N GLU A 75 -5.13 -7.75 18.85
CA GLU A 75 -3.78 -7.21 18.72
C GLU A 75 -3.42 -6.92 17.25
N MET A 76 -2.84 -5.74 17.01
CA MET A 76 -2.49 -5.25 15.68
C MET A 76 -0.97 -5.24 15.47
N HIS A 77 -0.52 -5.91 14.41
CA HIS A 77 0.89 -5.98 13.96
C HIS A 77 1.45 -4.69 13.37
N TRP A 78 0.71 -3.60 13.47
CA TRP A 78 0.99 -2.37 12.74
C TRP A 78 2.05 -1.52 13.42
N SER A 79 2.95 -0.96 12.62
CA SER A 79 4.03 -0.13 13.15
C SER A 79 3.54 1.14 13.84
N ARG A 80 3.98 1.33 15.09
CA ARG A 80 3.80 2.58 15.86
C ARG A 80 4.45 3.81 15.23
N TYR A 81 5.39 3.66 14.30
CA TYR A 81 6.00 4.83 13.64
C TYR A 81 5.05 5.54 12.68
N VAL A 82 4.08 4.83 12.09
CA VAL A 82 3.02 5.47 11.31
C VAL A 82 2.09 6.23 12.26
N ASP A 83 1.72 5.62 13.38
CA ASP A 83 0.89 6.24 14.42
C ASP A 83 1.56 7.51 14.96
N LEU A 84 2.86 7.46 15.24
CA LEU A 84 3.67 8.61 15.65
C LEU A 84 3.64 9.73 14.61
N GLY A 85 3.71 9.40 13.31
CA GLY A 85 3.60 10.39 12.24
C GLY A 85 2.27 11.11 12.22
N ILE A 86 1.16 10.37 12.40
CA ILE A 86 -0.19 10.93 12.48
C ILE A 86 -0.34 11.77 13.76
N ALA A 87 0.09 11.26 14.91
CA ALA A 87 0.04 11.95 16.19
C ALA A 87 0.89 13.24 16.20
N ALA A 88 2.02 13.28 15.48
CA ALA A 88 2.84 14.47 15.33
C ALA A 88 2.12 15.60 14.58
N VAL A 89 1.03 15.30 13.85
CA VAL A 89 0.09 16.30 13.30
C VAL A 89 -0.98 16.64 14.33
N ILE A 90 -1.58 15.65 15.00
CA ILE A 90 -2.69 15.86 15.95
C ILE A 90 -2.26 16.68 17.16
N TRP A 91 -1.18 16.28 17.83
CA TRP A 91 -0.74 16.86 19.09
C TRP A 91 -0.53 18.38 19.04
N PRO A 92 0.26 18.96 18.12
CA PRO A 92 0.41 20.42 18.08
C PRO A 92 -0.89 21.15 17.71
N LEU A 93 -1.78 20.54 16.92
CA LEU A 93 -3.08 21.12 16.60
C LEU A 93 -4.00 21.15 17.84
N SER A 94 -3.98 20.10 18.67
CA SER A 94 -4.77 20.03 19.91
C SER A 94 -4.46 21.14 20.92
N LEU A 95 -3.31 21.80 20.81
CA LEU A 95 -2.96 22.95 21.65
C LEU A 95 -3.76 24.22 21.31
N VAL A 96 -4.38 24.28 20.13
CA VAL A 96 -5.08 25.48 19.63
C VAL A 96 -6.52 25.20 19.18
N MET A 97 -6.93 23.94 19.10
CA MET A 97 -8.30 23.51 18.77
C MET A 97 -8.68 22.27 19.57
N GLY A 98 -9.96 21.91 19.62
CA GLY A 98 -10.39 20.71 20.35
C GLY A 98 -9.85 19.41 19.76
N ASP A 99 -9.62 18.39 20.59
CA ASP A 99 -8.99 17.13 20.19
C ASP A 99 -9.66 16.46 18.99
N ALA A 100 -11.00 16.42 18.98
CA ALA A 100 -11.76 15.87 17.86
C ALA A 100 -11.51 16.64 16.55
N GLN A 101 -11.39 17.97 16.62
CA GLN A 101 -11.08 18.81 15.47
C GLN A 101 -9.63 18.63 15.02
N ALA A 102 -8.68 18.53 15.94
CA ALA A 102 -7.27 18.26 15.65
C ALA A 102 -7.10 16.91 14.93
N ALA A 103 -7.76 15.86 15.45
CA ALA A 103 -7.77 14.53 14.85
C ALA A 103 -8.42 14.54 13.45
N ALA A 104 -9.55 15.23 13.28
CA ALA A 104 -10.22 15.42 12.01
C ALA A 104 -9.34 16.13 10.96
N VAL A 105 -8.59 17.17 11.36
CA VAL A 105 -7.64 17.86 10.47
C VAL A 105 -6.48 16.94 10.08
N ALA A 106 -5.98 16.12 11.00
CA ALA A 106 -4.88 15.20 10.73
C ALA A 106 -5.23 14.15 9.66
N LEU A 107 -6.48 13.66 9.60
CA LEU A 107 -6.97 12.75 8.55
C LEU A 107 -6.79 13.27 7.13
N VAL A 108 -6.68 14.58 6.98
CA VAL A 108 -6.48 15.25 5.70
C VAL A 108 -5.04 15.67 5.52
N VAL A 109 -4.45 16.28 6.55
CA VAL A 109 -3.09 16.83 6.49
C VAL A 109 -2.04 15.74 6.33
N TRP A 110 -2.12 14.64 7.09
CA TRP A 110 -1.12 13.56 7.04
C TRP A 110 -0.94 12.97 5.63
N PRO A 111 -1.98 12.41 4.97
CA PRO A 111 -1.81 11.85 3.63
C PRO A 111 -1.44 12.92 2.60
N THR A 112 -1.93 14.15 2.77
CA THR A 112 -1.59 15.28 1.90
C THR A 112 -0.10 15.62 1.95
N LEU A 113 0.51 15.65 3.15
CA LEU A 113 1.94 15.90 3.31
C LEU A 113 2.77 14.82 2.62
N LEU A 114 2.41 13.55 2.82
CA LEU A 114 3.07 12.41 2.16
C LEU A 114 2.91 12.49 0.65
N PHE A 115 1.74 12.89 0.15
CA PHE A 115 1.49 12.95 -1.29
C PHE A 115 2.25 14.09 -1.96
N VAL A 116 2.28 15.27 -1.33
CA VAL A 116 3.10 16.40 -1.79
C VAL A 116 4.58 16.02 -1.82
N ALA A 117 5.06 15.31 -0.79
CA ALA A 117 6.42 14.78 -0.75
C ALA A 117 6.68 13.81 -1.92
N LEU A 118 5.76 12.85 -2.18
CA LEU A 118 5.89 11.90 -3.29
C LEU A 118 5.93 12.62 -4.65
N ILE A 119 5.03 13.58 -4.88
CA ILE A 119 4.98 14.39 -6.11
C ILE A 119 6.30 15.14 -6.32
N ALA A 120 6.78 15.83 -5.28
CA ALA A 120 7.99 16.63 -5.35
C ALA A 120 9.22 15.75 -5.59
N VAL A 121 9.42 14.70 -4.78
CA VAL A 121 10.56 13.80 -4.86
C VAL A 121 10.60 13.08 -6.22
N THR A 122 9.45 12.59 -6.68
CA THR A 122 9.36 11.88 -7.98
C THR A 122 9.59 12.83 -9.15
N GLY A 123 8.87 13.96 -9.18
CA GLY A 123 8.94 14.92 -10.28
C GLY A 123 10.31 15.59 -10.41
N LEU A 124 10.86 16.08 -9.29
CA LEU A 124 12.17 16.74 -9.28
C LEU A 124 13.28 15.76 -9.66
N SER A 125 13.19 14.50 -9.20
CA SER A 125 14.19 13.49 -9.52
C SER A 125 14.11 13.06 -10.98
N ALA A 126 12.91 12.79 -11.49
CA ALA A 126 12.71 12.48 -12.91
C ALA A 126 13.19 13.63 -13.80
N ARG A 127 12.89 14.88 -13.44
CA ARG A 127 13.41 16.07 -14.12
C ARG A 127 14.93 16.10 -14.14
N ARG A 128 15.56 15.87 -12.99
CA ARG A 128 17.02 15.97 -12.85
C ARG A 128 17.78 14.87 -13.57
N LEU A 129 17.20 13.66 -13.62
CA LEU A 129 17.82 12.46 -14.17
C LEU A 129 17.53 12.26 -15.66
N PHE A 130 16.37 12.71 -16.14
CA PHE A 130 15.86 12.40 -17.48
C PHE A 130 15.30 13.60 -18.26
N GLY A 131 15.25 14.81 -17.68
CA GLY A 131 14.85 16.04 -18.36
C GLY A 131 13.44 16.53 -18.02
N GLY A 132 13.13 17.77 -18.44
CA GLY A 132 11.93 18.50 -18.00
C GLY A 132 10.61 17.82 -18.33
N ILE A 133 10.49 17.25 -19.55
CA ILE A 133 9.28 16.51 -19.96
C ILE A 133 9.09 15.24 -19.13
N ALA A 134 10.15 14.49 -18.87
CA ALA A 134 10.07 13.29 -18.03
C ALA A 134 9.61 13.62 -16.61
N GLY A 135 10.14 14.71 -16.03
CA GLY A 135 9.68 15.20 -14.73
C GLY A 135 8.21 15.62 -14.72
N LEU A 136 7.76 16.34 -15.75
CA LEU A 136 6.37 16.79 -15.87
C LEU A 136 5.41 15.61 -15.96
N VAL A 137 5.70 14.65 -16.83
CA VAL A 137 4.87 13.45 -17.01
C VAL A 137 4.91 12.57 -15.76
N ALA A 138 6.05 12.48 -15.07
CA ALA A 138 6.12 11.74 -13.81
C ALA A 138 5.21 12.35 -12.72
N VAL A 139 5.13 13.68 -12.62
CA VAL A 139 4.17 14.36 -11.72
C VAL A 139 2.72 14.01 -12.09
N MET A 140 2.39 14.08 -13.38
CA MET A 140 1.05 13.72 -13.86
C MET A 140 0.74 12.24 -13.59
N ALA A 141 1.72 11.35 -13.74
CA ALA A 141 1.55 9.94 -13.46
C ALA A 141 1.32 9.66 -11.97
N VAL A 142 2.05 10.33 -11.07
CA VAL A 142 1.79 10.24 -9.62
C VAL A 142 0.35 10.68 -9.29
N LEU A 143 -0.15 11.73 -9.92
CA LEU A 143 -1.51 12.23 -9.71
C LEU A 143 -2.61 11.32 -10.27
N LEU A 144 -2.40 10.78 -11.47
CA LEU A 144 -3.45 10.13 -12.25
C LEU A 144 -3.40 8.61 -12.14
N TRP A 145 -2.30 8.01 -11.71
CA TRP A 145 -2.25 6.56 -11.56
C TRP A 145 -3.03 6.14 -10.31
N PRO A 146 -4.04 5.24 -10.41
CA PRO A 146 -4.95 4.98 -9.31
C PRO A 146 -4.30 4.54 -8.00
N PRO A 147 -3.29 3.63 -7.99
CA PRO A 147 -2.62 3.23 -6.74
C PRO A 147 -2.09 4.44 -5.97
N THR A 148 -1.51 5.43 -6.64
CA THR A 148 -1.01 6.64 -5.97
C THR A 148 -2.14 7.65 -5.74
N GLY A 149 -2.52 8.43 -6.75
CA GLY A 149 -3.30 9.65 -6.53
C GLY A 149 -4.78 9.47 -6.23
N LEU A 150 -5.33 8.28 -6.46
CA LEU A 150 -6.77 8.00 -6.29
C LEU A 150 -7.08 7.03 -5.13
N THR A 151 -6.09 6.21 -4.74
CA THR A 151 -6.26 5.16 -3.72
C THR A 151 -5.44 5.49 -2.49
N TYR A 152 -4.14 5.15 -2.42
CA TYR A 152 -3.41 5.15 -1.14
C TYR A 152 -3.06 6.54 -0.59
N PHE A 153 -3.10 7.59 -1.40
CA PHE A 153 -2.87 8.98 -0.95
C PHE A 153 -4.15 9.83 -0.95
N ALA A 154 -5.33 9.21 -1.12
CA ALA A 154 -6.58 9.95 -1.05
C ALA A 154 -6.81 10.52 0.38
N PRO A 155 -7.63 11.56 0.53
CA PRO A 155 -8.02 12.06 1.86
C PRO A 155 -8.58 10.94 2.74
N ALA A 156 -8.28 11.00 4.04
CA ALA A 156 -8.59 9.96 5.04
C ALA A 156 -7.91 8.59 4.83
N ARG A 157 -7.05 8.41 3.81
CA ARG A 157 -6.22 7.21 3.64
C ARG A 157 -4.93 7.37 4.43
N ILE A 158 -4.96 6.94 5.69
CA ILE A 158 -3.90 7.13 6.67
C ILE A 158 -3.10 5.86 6.96
N ASP A 159 -3.45 4.75 6.35
CA ASP A 159 -2.74 3.50 6.51
C ASP A 159 -1.33 3.49 5.86
N HIS A 160 -0.54 2.46 6.15
CA HIS A 160 0.91 2.35 5.93
C HIS A 160 1.37 2.34 4.47
N HIS A 161 0.48 2.06 3.52
CA HIS A 161 0.82 1.97 2.09
C HIS A 161 1.43 3.28 1.54
N ASN A 162 0.91 4.45 1.93
CA ASN A 162 1.42 5.75 1.47
C ASN A 162 2.86 6.02 1.95
N VAL A 163 3.17 5.63 3.20
CA VAL A 163 4.50 5.74 3.80
C VAL A 163 5.46 4.82 3.06
N GLN A 164 5.09 3.57 2.82
CA GLN A 164 5.95 2.61 2.12
C GLN A 164 6.23 3.00 0.66
N ILE A 165 5.24 3.51 -0.08
CA ILE A 165 5.46 4.03 -1.44
C ILE A 165 6.48 5.18 -1.42
N LEU A 166 6.35 6.12 -0.49
CA LEU A 166 7.29 7.24 -0.38
C LEU A 166 8.71 6.77 -0.03
N LEU A 167 8.84 5.89 0.96
CA LEU A 167 10.14 5.38 1.43
C LEU A 167 10.84 4.54 0.37
N THR A 168 10.12 3.65 -0.31
CA THR A 168 10.68 2.86 -1.42
C THR A 168 11.04 3.73 -2.63
N THR A 169 10.31 4.82 -2.88
CA THR A 169 10.66 5.82 -3.89
C THR A 169 11.97 6.53 -3.54
N LEU A 170 12.11 7.00 -2.29
CA LEU A 170 13.35 7.62 -1.79
C LEU A 170 14.53 6.65 -1.88
N MET A 171 14.34 5.40 -1.44
CA MET A 171 15.33 4.33 -1.56
C MET A 171 15.75 4.13 -3.02
N MET A 172 14.81 3.92 -3.94
CA MET A 172 15.12 3.73 -5.36
C MET A 172 15.87 4.93 -5.94
N ILE A 173 15.48 6.15 -5.60
CA ILE A 173 16.18 7.36 -6.05
C ILE A 173 17.65 7.34 -5.63
N THR A 174 17.98 6.90 -4.42
CA THR A 174 19.39 6.82 -3.98
C THR A 174 20.22 5.87 -4.85
N VAL A 175 19.61 4.83 -5.43
CA VAL A 175 20.25 3.90 -6.37
C VAL A 175 20.51 4.58 -7.73
N LEU A 176 19.64 5.50 -8.15
CA LEU A 176 19.70 6.21 -9.43
C LEU A 176 20.55 7.49 -9.39
N TRP A 177 20.60 8.13 -8.21
CA TRP A 177 21.07 9.50 -8.06
C TRP A 177 22.59 9.62 -8.25
N PRO A 178 23.07 10.62 -9.02
CA PRO A 178 24.49 10.95 -9.06
C PRO A 178 24.86 11.70 -7.78
N GLY A 179 25.75 11.15 -6.95
CA GLY A 179 26.18 11.82 -5.74
C GLY A 179 27.18 11.03 -4.89
N PRO A 180 27.48 11.51 -3.66
CA PRO A 180 28.38 10.85 -2.74
C PRO A 180 27.86 9.45 -2.38
N ARG A 181 28.54 8.42 -2.90
CA ARG A 181 28.10 7.02 -2.86
C ARG A 181 27.81 6.49 -1.46
N ALA A 182 28.65 6.82 -0.48
CA ALA A 182 28.46 6.39 0.91
C ALA A 182 27.17 6.97 1.51
N TRP A 183 26.94 8.27 1.34
CA TRP A 183 25.72 8.94 1.82
C TRP A 183 24.47 8.39 1.15
N LEU A 184 24.49 8.20 -0.17
CA LEU A 184 23.38 7.58 -0.89
C LEU A 184 23.09 6.17 -0.38
N GLY A 185 24.12 5.41 -0.04
CA GLY A 185 23.98 4.11 0.63
C GLY A 185 23.25 4.23 1.95
N VAL A 186 23.75 5.06 2.87
CA VAL A 186 23.16 5.25 4.20
C VAL A 186 21.70 5.75 4.10
N ALA A 187 21.44 6.76 3.27
CA ALA A 187 20.08 7.29 3.08
C ALA A 187 19.13 6.24 2.50
N GLY A 188 19.58 5.46 1.51
CA GLY A 188 18.78 4.38 0.93
C GLY A 188 18.51 3.25 1.91
N GLY A 189 19.51 2.86 2.70
CA GLY A 189 19.39 1.82 3.72
C GLY A 189 18.50 2.25 4.89
N ALA A 190 18.57 3.52 5.30
CA ALA A 190 17.69 4.08 6.33
C ALA A 190 16.22 4.14 5.86
N ALA A 191 15.98 4.55 4.61
CA ALA A 191 14.63 4.52 4.03
C ALA A 191 14.10 3.08 3.92
N ALA A 192 14.96 2.13 3.55
CA ALA A 192 14.62 0.71 3.51
C ALA A 192 14.31 0.14 4.90
N ALA A 193 15.12 0.48 5.92
CA ALA A 193 14.90 0.07 7.30
C ALA A 193 13.56 0.57 7.83
N LEU A 194 13.25 1.85 7.60
CA LEU A 194 11.96 2.42 8.01
C LEU A 194 10.80 1.78 7.26
N SER A 195 10.94 1.53 5.95
CA SER A 195 9.91 0.85 5.15
C SER A 195 9.63 -0.56 5.65
N LEU A 196 10.68 -1.29 6.05
CA LEU A 196 10.59 -2.64 6.61
C LEU A 196 9.97 -2.65 8.02
N ALA A 197 10.30 -1.66 8.86
CA ALA A 197 9.68 -1.50 10.18
C ALA A 197 8.19 -1.15 10.08
N VAL A 198 7.82 -0.36 9.06
CA VAL A 198 6.42 -0.01 8.76
C VAL A 198 5.60 -1.23 8.33
N GLY A 199 6.18 -2.13 7.54
CA GLY A 199 5.52 -3.37 7.11
C GLY A 199 6.40 -4.24 6.21
N LEU A 200 6.06 -5.53 6.08
CA LEU A 200 6.86 -6.50 5.34
C LEU A 200 6.60 -6.49 3.82
N GLU A 201 5.53 -5.83 3.36
CA GLU A 201 5.08 -5.90 1.97
C GLU A 201 6.13 -5.44 0.95
N THR A 202 6.98 -4.48 1.34
CA THR A 202 8.03 -3.93 0.47
C THR A 202 9.38 -4.64 0.60
N MET A 203 9.45 -5.74 1.36
CA MET A 203 10.71 -6.48 1.58
C MET A 203 11.36 -6.92 0.27
N VAL A 204 10.58 -7.38 -0.71
CA VAL A 204 11.10 -7.80 -2.02
C VAL A 204 11.63 -6.60 -2.82
N THR A 205 10.99 -5.43 -2.73
CA THR A 205 11.47 -4.18 -3.32
C THR A 205 12.80 -3.72 -2.69
N ILE A 206 12.94 -3.86 -1.37
CA ILE A 206 14.19 -3.59 -0.64
C ILE A 206 15.30 -4.56 -1.07
N ALA A 207 14.98 -5.85 -1.16
CA ALA A 207 15.91 -6.88 -1.61
C ALA A 207 16.40 -6.61 -3.04
N LEU A 208 15.52 -6.14 -3.93
CA LEU A 208 15.88 -5.73 -5.29
C LEU A 208 16.88 -4.56 -5.30
N ALA A 209 16.70 -3.55 -4.44
CA ALA A 209 17.66 -2.46 -4.31
C ALA A 209 19.05 -2.96 -3.90
N GLY A 210 19.10 -3.86 -2.91
CA GLY A 210 20.32 -4.55 -2.49
C GLY A 210 20.96 -5.34 -3.63
N LEU A 211 20.16 -6.12 -4.37
CA LEU A 211 20.63 -6.93 -5.51
C LEU A 211 21.22 -6.06 -6.63
N VAL A 212 20.59 -4.93 -6.96
CA VAL A 212 21.11 -3.98 -7.95
C VAL A 212 22.47 -3.43 -7.52
N LEU A 213 22.62 -3.05 -6.24
CA LEU A 213 23.89 -2.55 -5.70
C LEU A 213 24.96 -3.66 -5.66
N ALA A 214 24.60 -4.87 -5.24
CA ALA A 214 25.49 -6.04 -5.23
C ALA A 214 25.95 -6.42 -6.65
N GLY A 215 25.05 -6.43 -7.63
CA GLY A 215 25.38 -6.65 -9.04
C GLY A 215 26.35 -5.59 -9.57
N ARG A 216 26.16 -4.31 -9.20
CA ARG A 216 27.11 -3.25 -9.54
C ARG A 216 28.49 -3.44 -8.91
N VAL A 217 28.57 -4.03 -7.70
CA VAL A 217 29.84 -4.38 -7.04
C VAL A 217 30.52 -5.57 -7.74
N VAL A 218 29.76 -6.59 -8.13
CA VAL A 218 30.24 -7.73 -8.95
C VAL A 218 30.85 -7.24 -10.27
N LEU A 219 30.22 -6.23 -10.88
CA LEU A 219 30.70 -5.55 -12.09
C LEU A 219 31.81 -4.50 -11.84
N LEU A 220 32.28 -4.35 -10.60
CA LEU A 220 33.30 -3.38 -10.17
C LEU A 220 33.01 -1.94 -10.61
N ARG A 221 31.75 -1.52 -10.56
CA ARG A 221 31.40 -0.12 -10.88
C ARG A 221 32.07 0.83 -9.86
N PRO A 222 32.64 1.97 -10.29
CA PRO A 222 33.38 2.85 -9.39
C PRO A 222 32.53 3.36 -8.21
N GLY A 223 33.09 3.27 -7.00
CA GLY A 223 32.51 3.81 -5.77
C GLY A 223 31.28 3.07 -5.22
N VAL A 224 30.73 2.07 -5.93
CA VAL A 224 29.50 1.38 -5.50
C VAL A 224 29.69 0.50 -4.27
N GLY A 225 30.92 0.06 -3.97
CA GLY A 225 31.21 -0.69 -2.75
C GLY A 225 30.87 0.10 -1.47
N ARG A 226 31.17 1.41 -1.46
CA ARG A 226 30.79 2.30 -0.34
C ARG A 226 29.28 2.49 -0.26
N GLN A 227 28.59 2.52 -1.40
CA GLN A 227 27.14 2.62 -1.45
C GLN A 227 26.47 1.35 -0.91
N LEU A 228 26.93 0.17 -1.34
CA LEU A 228 26.42 -1.10 -0.86
C LEU A 228 26.69 -1.29 0.64
N ALA A 229 27.89 -0.95 1.11
CA ALA A 229 28.23 -1.02 2.53
C ALA A 229 27.34 -0.09 3.38
N GLY A 230 27.19 1.17 2.97
CA GLY A 230 26.31 2.12 3.66
C GLY A 230 24.85 1.68 3.67
N PHE A 231 24.34 1.16 2.54
CA PHE A 231 22.99 0.62 2.42
C PHE A 231 22.76 -0.57 3.35
N SER A 232 23.68 -1.52 3.33
CA SER A 232 23.59 -2.77 4.09
C SER A 232 23.62 -2.52 5.60
N LEU A 233 24.55 -1.68 6.07
CA LEU A 233 24.69 -1.34 7.49
C LEU A 233 23.52 -0.49 7.99
N ALA A 234 23.09 0.50 7.20
CA ALA A 234 21.95 1.34 7.58
C ALA A 234 20.63 0.56 7.57
N LEU A 235 20.45 -0.39 6.63
CA LEU A 235 19.30 -1.28 6.63
C LEU A 235 19.28 -2.19 7.87
N ALA A 236 20.33 -2.97 8.09
CA ALA A 236 20.36 -3.93 9.20
C ALA A 236 20.37 -3.25 10.58
N GLY A 237 21.23 -2.25 10.76
CA GLY A 237 21.30 -1.47 11.99
C GLY A 237 20.05 -0.63 12.24
N GLY A 238 19.56 0.05 11.21
CA GLY A 238 18.34 0.84 11.29
C GLY A 238 17.11 -0.01 11.61
N ALA A 239 16.94 -1.17 10.95
CA ALA A 239 15.85 -2.09 11.23
C ALA A 239 15.92 -2.60 12.67
N THR A 240 17.12 -2.90 13.18
CA THR A 240 17.31 -3.31 14.59
C THR A 240 16.88 -2.22 15.56
N LEU A 241 17.30 -0.98 15.34
CA LEU A 241 16.92 0.15 16.20
C LEU A 241 15.41 0.41 16.16
N LEU A 242 14.81 0.36 14.97
CA LEU A 242 13.38 0.58 14.79
C LEU A 242 12.56 -0.55 15.43
N PHE A 243 12.98 -1.80 15.29
CA PHE A 243 12.41 -2.95 15.98
C PHE A 243 12.41 -2.75 17.50
N MET A 244 13.57 -2.44 18.09
CA MET A 244 13.68 -2.20 19.53
C MET A 244 12.79 -1.04 20.01
N GLY A 245 12.56 -0.05 19.14
CA GLY A 245 11.71 1.08 19.45
C GLY A 245 10.21 0.79 19.33
N GLN A 246 9.75 -0.16 18.50
CA GLN A 246 8.32 -0.46 18.32
C GLN A 246 7.85 -1.78 18.96
N THR A 247 8.77 -2.69 19.30
CA THR A 247 8.48 -3.99 19.90
C THR A 247 8.91 -4.02 21.36
N ALA A 248 8.03 -4.49 22.24
CA ALA A 248 8.31 -4.58 23.67
C ALA A 248 9.54 -5.47 23.94
N PRO A 249 10.40 -5.13 24.93
CA PRO A 249 11.58 -5.94 25.25
C PRO A 249 11.28 -7.42 25.56
N ALA A 250 10.11 -7.70 26.12
CA ALA A 250 9.66 -9.07 26.41
C ALA A 250 9.45 -9.91 25.13
N ASP A 251 9.16 -9.26 24.01
CA ASP A 251 8.80 -9.91 22.74
C ASP A 251 9.97 -9.98 21.76
N TRP A 252 11.15 -9.48 22.12
CA TRP A 252 12.28 -9.38 21.18
C TRP A 252 12.76 -10.70 20.59
N LEU A 253 12.52 -11.80 21.30
CA LEU A 253 12.90 -13.16 20.87
C LEU A 253 11.75 -13.91 20.20
N LEU A 254 10.55 -13.32 20.11
CA LEU A 254 9.42 -13.93 19.45
C LEU A 254 9.58 -13.82 17.92
N ALA A 255 9.39 -14.94 17.24
CA ALA A 255 9.33 -14.98 15.79
C ALA A 255 7.90 -14.67 15.33
N ARG A 256 7.72 -13.58 14.58
CA ARG A 256 6.45 -13.16 14.00
C ARG A 256 6.60 -13.05 12.48
N CYS A 257 5.65 -13.55 11.71
CA CYS A 257 5.76 -13.65 10.25
C CYS A 257 5.02 -12.53 9.48
N ASP A 258 4.44 -11.58 10.22
CA ASP A 258 3.61 -10.49 9.70
C ASP A 258 4.12 -9.09 10.10
N GLU A 259 5.19 -9.02 10.89
CA GLU A 259 5.85 -7.76 11.28
C GLU A 259 7.37 -7.90 11.35
N LEU A 260 8.07 -6.77 11.48
CA LEU A 260 9.51 -6.77 11.69
C LEU A 260 9.83 -7.46 13.03
N SER A 261 10.45 -8.63 12.95
CA SER A 261 10.82 -9.45 14.11
C SER A 261 12.13 -10.21 13.87
N LEU A 262 12.51 -11.08 14.80
CA LEU A 262 13.81 -11.77 14.80
C LEU A 262 14.19 -12.45 13.46
N PRO A 263 13.31 -13.18 12.74
CA PRO A 263 13.65 -13.79 11.46
C PRO A 263 14.06 -12.77 10.39
N TYR A 264 13.37 -11.64 10.31
CA TYR A 264 13.64 -10.61 9.31
C TYR A 264 14.87 -9.77 9.68
N LEU A 265 15.13 -9.55 10.97
CA LEU A 265 16.38 -8.95 11.44
C LEU A 265 17.58 -9.85 11.13
N ALA A 266 17.46 -11.15 11.35
CA ALA A 266 18.50 -12.11 11.00
C ALA A 266 18.76 -12.11 9.49
N LEU A 267 17.70 -12.08 8.67
CA LEU A 267 17.82 -11.96 7.22
C LEU A 267 18.55 -10.67 6.81
N ALA A 268 18.22 -9.53 7.43
CA ALA A 268 18.86 -8.25 7.17
C ALA A 268 20.36 -8.27 7.54
N TRP A 269 20.73 -8.82 8.70
CA TRP A 269 22.13 -8.91 9.14
C TRP A 269 22.96 -9.91 8.32
N VAL A 270 22.41 -11.09 8.00
CA VAL A 270 23.09 -12.05 7.13
C VAL A 270 23.28 -11.47 5.73
N GLY A 271 22.23 -10.85 5.16
CA GLY A 271 22.32 -10.13 3.90
C GLY A 271 23.37 -9.02 3.93
N ALA A 272 23.43 -8.24 5.01
CA ALA A 272 24.44 -7.20 5.19
C ALA A 272 25.86 -7.77 5.26
N GLY A 273 26.08 -8.86 6.00
CA GLY A 273 27.35 -9.57 6.08
C GLY A 273 27.83 -10.06 4.71
N ILE A 274 26.94 -10.68 3.93
CA ILE A 274 27.23 -11.14 2.56
C ILE A 274 27.61 -9.96 1.66
N CYS A 275 26.83 -8.87 1.70
CA CYS A 275 27.10 -7.67 0.91
C CYS A 275 28.45 -7.04 1.26
N LEU A 276 28.78 -6.93 2.55
CA LEU A 276 30.07 -6.42 3.01
C LEU A 276 31.23 -7.34 2.60
N ALA A 277 31.05 -8.66 2.70
CA ALA A 277 32.02 -9.63 2.20
C ALA A 277 32.25 -9.43 0.70
N MET A 278 31.20 -9.20 -0.11
CA MET A 278 31.35 -8.93 -1.53
C MET A 278 32.05 -7.60 -1.83
N VAL A 279 31.87 -6.56 -1.01
CA VAL A 279 32.63 -5.30 -1.14
C VAL A 279 34.13 -5.55 -0.98
N VAL A 280 34.52 -6.44 -0.07
CA VAL A 280 35.92 -6.80 0.20
C VAL A 280 36.45 -7.79 -0.84
N LEU A 281 35.69 -8.83 -1.19
CA LEU A 281 36.16 -9.93 -2.04
C LEU A 281 36.16 -9.58 -3.53
N SER A 282 35.20 -8.80 -4.04
CA SER A 282 35.06 -8.56 -5.48
C SER A 282 36.33 -8.01 -6.16
N PRO A 283 37.06 -7.04 -5.58
CA PRO A 283 38.31 -6.55 -6.16
C PRO A 283 39.43 -7.59 -6.21
N ARG A 284 39.36 -8.65 -5.39
CA ARG A 284 40.37 -9.71 -5.27
C ARG A 284 40.05 -10.93 -6.13
N LEU A 285 38.80 -11.08 -6.59
CA LEU A 285 38.35 -12.21 -7.37
C LEU A 285 38.45 -11.92 -8.88
N PRO A 286 39.07 -12.82 -9.67
CA PRO A 286 39.13 -12.68 -11.12
C PRO A 286 37.77 -12.97 -11.79
N GLY A 287 37.38 -12.12 -12.73
CA GLY A 287 36.21 -12.36 -13.59
C GLY A 287 34.85 -12.14 -12.93
N VAL A 288 33.85 -11.83 -13.75
CA VAL A 288 32.47 -11.60 -13.29
C VAL A 288 31.79 -12.90 -12.84
N ALA A 289 32.04 -14.01 -13.55
CA ALA A 289 31.43 -15.31 -13.25
C ALA A 289 31.80 -15.81 -11.85
N LEU A 290 33.08 -15.75 -11.45
CA LEU A 290 33.51 -16.16 -10.13
C LEU A 290 32.90 -15.28 -9.03
N ARG A 291 32.89 -13.95 -9.21
CA ARG A 291 32.25 -13.03 -8.25
C ARG A 291 30.76 -13.30 -8.08
N ALA A 292 30.05 -13.55 -9.17
CA ALA A 292 28.65 -13.94 -9.14
C ALA A 292 28.46 -15.30 -8.45
N GLY A 293 29.32 -16.28 -8.74
CA GLY A 293 29.33 -17.58 -8.08
C GLY A 293 29.58 -17.50 -6.58
N VAL A 294 30.51 -16.66 -6.13
CA VAL A 294 30.75 -16.40 -4.70
C VAL A 294 29.55 -15.73 -4.04
N LEU A 295 28.96 -14.70 -4.66
CA LEU A 295 27.74 -14.07 -4.14
C LEU A 295 26.60 -15.10 -4.00
N ALA A 296 26.40 -15.94 -5.02
CA ALA A 296 25.38 -16.98 -5.00
C ALA A 296 25.64 -18.02 -3.91
N ALA A 297 26.88 -18.52 -3.79
CA ALA A 297 27.27 -19.50 -2.78
C ALA A 297 27.08 -18.95 -1.34
N LEU A 298 27.50 -17.70 -1.10
CA LEU A 298 27.29 -17.05 0.19
C LEU A 298 25.80 -16.83 0.49
N SER A 299 25.00 -16.47 -0.52
CA SER A 299 23.55 -16.26 -0.37
C SER A 299 22.83 -17.58 -0.04
N VAL A 300 23.13 -18.65 -0.77
CA VAL A 300 22.58 -19.99 -0.49
C VAL A 300 23.02 -20.47 0.89
N GLY A 301 24.31 -20.34 1.24
CA GLY A 301 24.82 -20.69 2.56
C GLY A 301 24.15 -19.91 3.69
N GLY A 302 23.92 -18.61 3.49
CA GLY A 302 23.19 -17.77 4.45
C GLY A 302 21.72 -18.18 4.62
N LEU A 303 21.01 -18.48 3.52
CA LEU A 303 19.63 -18.97 3.58
C LEU A 303 19.52 -20.34 4.26
N VAL A 304 20.44 -21.25 3.96
CA VAL A 304 20.50 -22.57 4.63
C VAL A 304 20.76 -22.41 6.12
N ALA A 305 21.70 -21.54 6.51
CA ALA A 305 22.00 -21.28 7.91
C ALA A 305 20.81 -20.64 8.66
N LEU A 306 20.06 -19.77 8.00
CA LEU A 306 18.86 -19.13 8.57
C LEU A 306 17.60 -19.99 8.49
N GLY A 307 17.61 -21.09 7.73
CA GLY A 307 16.46 -21.94 7.45
C GLY A 307 15.60 -22.27 8.68
N PRO A 308 16.17 -22.69 9.83
CA PRO A 308 15.38 -22.97 11.04
C PRO A 308 14.61 -21.76 11.59
N LEU A 309 15.13 -20.54 11.40
CA LEU A 309 14.54 -19.31 11.92
C LEU A 309 13.51 -18.71 10.95
N ILE A 310 13.80 -18.74 9.64
CA ILE A 310 12.92 -18.16 8.62
C ILE A 310 11.90 -19.16 8.06
N GLY A 311 12.17 -20.46 8.19
CA GLY A 311 11.34 -21.56 7.69
C GLY A 311 9.88 -21.48 8.15
N PRO A 312 9.59 -21.21 9.44
CA PRO A 312 8.22 -21.01 9.91
C PRO A 312 7.46 -19.87 9.21
N CYS A 313 8.17 -18.89 8.63
CA CYS A 313 7.58 -17.77 7.91
C CYS A 313 7.60 -17.94 6.37
N ALA A 314 8.10 -19.07 5.85
CA ALA A 314 8.29 -19.28 4.42
C ALA A 314 6.96 -19.33 3.64
N SER A 315 5.88 -19.77 4.28
CA SER A 315 4.53 -19.82 3.72
C SER A 315 3.76 -18.49 3.86
N GLY A 316 4.38 -17.46 4.44
CA GLY A 316 3.79 -16.14 4.63
C GLY A 316 2.96 -15.99 5.91
N PRO A 317 2.36 -14.80 6.14
CA PRO A 317 1.71 -14.47 7.40
C PRO A 317 0.42 -15.27 7.68
N TYR A 318 -0.19 -15.82 6.64
CA TYR A 318 -1.48 -16.53 6.74
C TYR A 318 -1.34 -18.04 6.98
N ASP A 319 -0.13 -18.61 6.93
CA ASP A 319 0.07 -20.06 7.03
C ASP A 319 -0.40 -20.63 8.37
N SER A 320 -0.27 -19.83 9.43
CA SER A 320 -0.75 -20.18 10.77
C SER A 320 -2.27 -20.16 10.92
N LEU A 321 -3.00 -19.64 9.93
CA LEU A 321 -4.46 -19.55 9.97
C LEU A 321 -5.11 -20.87 9.53
N PRO A 322 -6.30 -21.19 10.06
CA PRO A 322 -7.16 -22.24 9.53
C PRO A 322 -7.37 -22.10 8.02
N ARG A 323 -7.41 -23.22 7.29
CA ARG A 323 -7.46 -23.24 5.81
C ARG A 323 -8.70 -22.55 5.24
N ASP A 324 -9.83 -22.72 5.89
CA ASP A 324 -11.09 -22.02 5.58
C ASP A 324 -10.93 -20.50 5.69
N VAL A 325 -10.23 -20.00 6.70
CA VAL A 325 -9.92 -18.57 6.83
C VAL A 325 -8.97 -18.09 5.73
N GLN A 326 -7.97 -18.89 5.34
CA GLN A 326 -7.11 -18.57 4.20
C GLN A 326 -7.90 -18.48 2.88
N GLU A 327 -8.86 -19.38 2.68
CA GLU A 327 -9.78 -19.37 1.53
C GLU A 327 -10.72 -18.16 1.56
N LEU A 328 -11.20 -17.75 2.74
CA LEU A 328 -11.96 -16.50 2.91
C LEU A 328 -11.14 -15.26 2.55
N ILE A 329 -9.89 -15.18 3.03
CA ILE A 329 -8.98 -14.06 2.73
C ILE A 329 -8.72 -13.95 1.23
N THR A 330 -8.28 -15.04 0.61
CA THR A 330 -7.94 -15.06 -0.83
C THR A 330 -9.17 -14.94 -1.73
N GLY A 331 -10.32 -15.44 -1.25
CA GLY A 331 -11.60 -15.41 -1.94
C GLY A 331 -12.31 -14.07 -1.86
N ARG A 332 -12.28 -13.36 -0.72
CA ARG A 332 -13.10 -12.14 -0.49
C ARG A 332 -12.33 -10.84 -0.56
N ILE A 333 -11.04 -10.82 -0.20
CA ILE A 333 -10.24 -9.61 -0.25
C ILE A 333 -9.79 -9.39 -1.70
N ILE A 334 -10.43 -8.43 -2.36
CA ILE A 334 -10.23 -8.19 -3.80
C ILE A 334 -8.78 -7.83 -4.11
N GLU A 335 -8.10 -7.14 -3.19
CA GLU A 335 -6.69 -6.76 -3.30
C GLU A 335 -5.73 -7.96 -3.32
N ALA A 336 -6.12 -9.07 -2.68
CA ALA A 336 -5.35 -10.30 -2.61
C ALA A 336 -5.55 -11.21 -3.84
N ARG A 337 -6.44 -10.84 -4.77
CA ARG A 337 -6.73 -11.65 -5.96
C ARG A 337 -5.75 -11.40 -7.11
N PRO A 338 -5.48 -12.41 -7.95
CA PRO A 338 -4.68 -12.25 -9.17
C PRO A 338 -5.26 -11.21 -10.12
N THR A 339 -4.39 -10.50 -10.86
CA THR A 339 -4.83 -9.48 -11.83
C THR A 339 -5.52 -10.07 -13.07
N LEU A 340 -5.16 -11.29 -13.50
CA LEU A 340 -5.66 -11.88 -14.76
C LEU A 340 -7.19 -11.88 -14.88
N PRO A 341 -7.96 -12.40 -13.90
CA PRO A 341 -9.42 -12.37 -13.94
C PRO A 341 -10.01 -10.97 -14.19
N TYR A 342 -9.42 -9.92 -13.60
CA TYR A 342 -9.89 -8.54 -13.79
C TYR A 342 -9.61 -8.00 -15.18
N LEU A 343 -8.46 -8.36 -15.77
CA LEU A 343 -8.14 -7.97 -17.15
C LEU A 343 -9.05 -8.66 -18.15
N TRP A 344 -9.36 -9.95 -17.95
CA TRP A 344 -10.24 -10.73 -18.83
C TRP A 344 -11.70 -10.27 -18.76
N ALA A 345 -12.19 -9.93 -17.57
CA ALA A 345 -13.55 -9.43 -17.37
C ALA A 345 -13.73 -7.96 -17.79
N ALA A 346 -12.66 -7.28 -18.25
CA ALA A 346 -12.63 -5.83 -18.45
C ALA A 346 -13.16 -5.03 -17.24
N ASN A 347 -12.99 -5.56 -16.03
CA ASN A 347 -13.41 -4.89 -14.82
C ASN A 347 -12.58 -3.61 -14.65
N GLY A 348 -13.26 -2.47 -14.53
CA GLY A 348 -12.65 -1.14 -14.56
C GLY A 348 -11.49 -0.97 -13.58
N LEU A 349 -11.53 -1.59 -12.40
CA LEU A 349 -10.51 -1.39 -11.38
C LEU A 349 -9.16 -2.04 -11.74
N GLY A 350 -9.14 -3.35 -12.02
CA GLY A 350 -7.89 -4.06 -12.33
C GLY A 350 -7.25 -3.62 -13.64
N PHE A 351 -8.07 -3.25 -14.62
CA PHE A 351 -7.62 -2.63 -15.84
C PHE A 351 -6.93 -1.27 -15.56
N ARG A 352 -7.51 -0.41 -14.72
CA ARG A 352 -6.94 0.92 -14.40
C ARG A 352 -5.71 0.87 -13.50
N PHE A 353 -5.64 -0.08 -12.58
CA PHE A 353 -4.51 -0.24 -11.66
C PHE A 353 -3.26 -0.73 -12.40
N VAL A 354 -3.40 -1.76 -13.24
CA VAL A 354 -2.25 -2.53 -13.71
C VAL A 354 -1.85 -2.20 -15.15
N VAL A 355 -2.79 -1.87 -16.05
CA VAL A 355 -2.47 -1.61 -17.47
C VAL A 355 -1.52 -0.43 -17.66
N PRO A 356 -1.68 0.73 -16.98
CA PRO A 356 -0.72 1.83 -17.10
C PRO A 356 0.71 1.40 -16.73
N ALA A 357 0.86 0.61 -15.67
CA ALA A 357 2.15 0.07 -15.24
C ALA A 357 2.72 -0.92 -16.27
N LEU A 358 1.90 -1.87 -16.76
CA LEU A 358 2.28 -2.83 -17.80
C LEU A 358 2.74 -2.15 -19.09
N MET A 359 2.00 -1.15 -19.56
CA MET A 359 2.38 -0.40 -20.75
C MET A 359 3.69 0.35 -20.55
N ALA A 360 3.89 0.97 -19.38
CA ALA A 360 5.13 1.68 -19.07
C ALA A 360 6.35 0.72 -19.08
N VAL A 361 6.24 -0.47 -18.49
CA VAL A 361 7.33 -1.45 -18.47
C VAL A 361 7.59 -2.09 -19.82
N ILE A 362 6.56 -2.40 -20.61
CA ILE A 362 6.72 -2.96 -21.95
C ILE A 362 7.37 -1.94 -22.88
N LEU A 363 6.81 -0.73 -22.98
CA LEU A 363 7.36 0.32 -23.84
C LEU A 363 8.75 0.76 -23.38
N GLY A 364 8.97 0.83 -22.06
CA GLY A 364 10.30 1.11 -21.51
C GLY A 364 11.31 0.02 -21.84
N SER A 365 10.90 -1.25 -21.85
CA SER A 365 11.77 -2.38 -22.24
C SER A 365 12.12 -2.33 -23.72
N VAL A 366 11.16 -2.01 -24.59
CA VAL A 366 11.39 -1.80 -26.03
C VAL A 366 12.36 -0.64 -26.25
N LEU A 367 12.15 0.49 -25.55
CA LEU A 367 13.03 1.64 -25.62
C LEU A 367 14.45 1.30 -25.15
N TRP A 368 14.57 0.57 -24.04
CA TRP A 368 15.86 0.16 -23.48
C TRP A 368 16.60 -0.79 -24.43
N ALA A 369 15.92 -1.79 -25.00
CA ALA A 369 16.47 -2.70 -26.00
C ALA A 369 16.91 -1.96 -27.27
N TRP A 370 16.11 -1.00 -27.74
CA TRP A 370 16.46 -0.16 -28.88
C TRP A 370 17.70 0.72 -28.60
N GLN A 371 17.82 1.29 -27.40
CA GLN A 371 19.02 2.02 -26.95
C GLN A 371 20.24 1.12 -26.83
N MET A 372 20.07 -0.16 -26.48
CA MET A 372 21.16 -1.15 -26.48
C MET A 372 21.63 -1.47 -27.89
N TRP A 373 20.71 -1.62 -28.84
CA TRP A 373 21.02 -1.97 -30.22
C TRP A 373 21.69 -0.84 -31.01
N ARG A 374 21.37 0.42 -30.70
CA ARG A 374 21.95 1.62 -31.32
C ARG A 374 23.18 2.20 -30.61
N ASP A 375 23.70 1.53 -29.59
CA ASP A 375 24.84 2.06 -28.83
C ASP A 375 26.12 1.91 -29.68
N ASP A 376 26.42 2.94 -30.49
CA ASP A 376 27.56 3.00 -31.41
C ASP A 376 28.92 3.22 -30.69
N GLY A 377 28.97 3.12 -29.36
CA GLY A 377 30.20 3.20 -28.56
C GLY A 377 30.57 4.59 -28.02
N ASP A 378 29.80 5.64 -28.34
CA ASP A 378 30.12 7.04 -28.00
C ASP A 378 29.92 7.42 -26.52
N GLY A 379 29.51 6.49 -25.65
CA GLY A 379 29.53 6.64 -24.18
C GLY A 379 28.57 7.65 -23.55
N HIS A 380 28.05 8.62 -24.30
CA HIS A 380 27.22 9.73 -23.79
C HIS A 380 25.81 9.30 -23.36
N GLY A 381 25.28 8.17 -23.84
CA GLY A 381 23.94 7.64 -23.49
C GLY A 381 23.92 6.61 -22.34
N GLY A 382 25.08 6.07 -21.96
CA GLY A 382 25.15 4.88 -21.09
C GLY A 382 24.56 5.07 -19.69
N ALA A 383 24.69 6.26 -19.10
CA ALA A 383 24.18 6.54 -17.76
C ALA A 383 22.64 6.65 -17.71
N ALA A 384 22.01 7.24 -18.74
CA ALA A 384 20.55 7.32 -18.82
C ALA A 384 19.96 5.91 -19.05
N ARG A 385 20.60 5.10 -19.89
CA ARG A 385 20.24 3.71 -20.13
C ARG A 385 20.36 2.82 -18.89
N ASP A 386 21.43 2.97 -18.11
CA ASP A 386 21.60 2.23 -16.84
C ASP A 386 20.49 2.58 -15.83
N ARG A 387 20.15 3.87 -15.72
CA ARG A 387 19.03 4.31 -14.87
C ARG A 387 17.69 3.78 -15.34
N LEU A 388 17.44 3.77 -16.66
CA LEU A 388 16.23 3.16 -17.24
C LEU A 388 16.16 1.67 -16.93
N GLY A 389 17.29 0.94 -17.02
CA GLY A 389 17.37 -0.47 -16.63
C GLY A 389 16.96 -0.70 -15.17
N VAL A 390 17.42 0.16 -14.24
CA VAL A 390 17.01 0.07 -12.83
C VAL A 390 15.51 0.37 -12.66
N LEU A 391 14.97 1.40 -13.33
CA LEU A 391 13.52 1.66 -13.30
C LEU A 391 12.71 0.47 -13.83
N LEU A 392 13.19 -0.20 -14.88
CA LEU A 392 12.55 -1.39 -15.44
C LEU A 392 12.57 -2.58 -14.47
N LEU A 393 13.66 -2.81 -13.74
CA LEU A 393 13.71 -3.87 -12.73
C LEU A 393 12.62 -3.69 -11.67
N PHE A 394 12.48 -2.48 -11.14
CA PHE A 394 11.45 -2.16 -10.14
C PHE A 394 10.04 -2.17 -10.75
N GLY A 395 9.87 -1.64 -11.96
CA GLY A 395 8.57 -1.67 -12.65
C GLY A 395 8.10 -3.09 -12.94
N TRP A 396 8.97 -3.96 -13.45
CA TRP A 396 8.66 -5.37 -13.71
C TRP A 396 8.38 -6.14 -12.43
N LEU A 397 9.06 -5.83 -11.31
CA LEU A 397 8.74 -6.41 -10.01
C LEU A 397 7.26 -6.18 -9.65
N GLY A 398 6.78 -4.93 -9.76
CA GLY A 398 5.36 -4.62 -9.51
C GLY A 398 4.42 -5.28 -10.52
N ALA A 399 4.77 -5.26 -11.81
CA ALA A 399 3.95 -5.88 -12.85
C ALA A 399 3.80 -7.40 -12.70
N ILE A 400 4.88 -8.10 -12.35
CA ILE A 400 4.88 -9.53 -12.08
C ILE A 400 4.16 -9.82 -10.76
N GLY A 401 4.42 -9.03 -9.72
CA GLY A 401 3.72 -9.15 -8.44
C GLY A 401 2.20 -9.07 -8.61
N ALA A 402 1.73 -8.14 -9.44
CA ALA A 402 0.31 -7.97 -9.77
C ALA A 402 -0.34 -9.27 -10.33
N LEU A 403 0.43 -10.13 -11.01
CA LEU A 403 -0.09 -11.40 -11.53
C LEU A 403 -0.50 -12.36 -10.42
N PHE A 404 0.10 -12.26 -9.24
CA PHE A 404 -0.24 -13.06 -8.06
C PHE A 404 -1.31 -12.37 -7.21
N GLN A 405 -1.13 -11.08 -6.92
CA GLN A 405 -2.10 -10.27 -6.19
C GLN A 405 -2.08 -8.85 -6.74
N ILE A 406 -3.23 -8.28 -7.09
CA ILE A 406 -3.30 -6.95 -7.70
C ILE A 406 -2.62 -5.86 -6.87
N ARG A 407 -2.69 -5.94 -5.52
CA ARG A 407 -2.02 -4.98 -4.63
C ARG A 407 -0.50 -4.96 -4.79
N LEU A 408 0.13 -6.05 -5.19
CA LEU A 408 1.60 -6.12 -5.34
C LEU A 408 2.12 -5.27 -6.49
N VAL A 409 1.24 -4.66 -7.31
CA VAL A 409 1.63 -3.57 -8.22
C VAL A 409 2.34 -2.43 -7.48
N LEU A 410 2.05 -2.25 -6.19
CA LEU A 410 2.70 -1.30 -5.29
C LEU A 410 4.22 -1.50 -5.19
N MET A 411 4.72 -2.72 -5.34
CA MET A 411 6.16 -2.99 -5.36
C MET A 411 6.89 -2.24 -6.48
N GLY A 412 6.17 -1.92 -7.58
CA GLY A 412 6.67 -1.12 -8.69
C GLY A 412 6.31 0.37 -8.61
N ALA A 413 5.54 0.79 -7.59
CA ALA A 413 5.03 2.16 -7.51
C ALA A 413 6.13 3.22 -7.40
N ALA A 414 7.28 2.86 -6.83
CA ALA A 414 8.47 3.70 -6.79
C ALA A 414 8.98 4.08 -8.19
N ALA A 415 8.87 3.18 -9.17
CA ALA A 415 9.47 3.33 -10.49
C ALA A 415 8.49 3.75 -11.59
N VAL A 416 7.25 3.25 -11.54
CA VAL A 416 6.26 3.38 -12.64
C VAL A 416 6.03 4.83 -13.07
N PRO A 417 5.81 5.82 -12.17
CA PRO A 417 5.62 7.20 -12.61
C PRO A 417 6.84 7.81 -13.31
N MET A 418 8.05 7.54 -12.81
CA MET A 418 9.28 7.99 -13.48
C MET A 418 9.45 7.30 -14.84
N LEU A 419 9.16 6.00 -14.91
CA LEU A 419 9.27 5.20 -16.12
C LEU A 419 8.33 5.72 -17.21
N MET A 420 7.07 6.02 -16.87
CA MET A 420 6.13 6.68 -17.77
C MET A 420 6.69 8.01 -18.28
N GLY A 421 7.29 8.80 -17.39
CA GLY A 421 7.94 10.05 -17.76
C GLY A 421 9.06 9.86 -18.78
N VAL A 422 9.95 8.89 -18.56
CA VAL A 422 11.07 8.58 -19.46
C VAL A 422 10.56 8.08 -20.81
N VAL A 423 9.58 7.17 -20.82
CA VAL A 423 8.99 6.61 -22.04
C VAL A 423 8.37 7.72 -22.89
N VAL A 424 7.49 8.54 -22.30
CA VAL A 424 6.82 9.63 -23.03
C VAL A 424 7.83 10.66 -23.54
N ALA A 425 8.79 11.07 -22.71
CA ALA A 425 9.83 12.01 -23.13
C ALA A 425 10.65 11.48 -24.33
N SER A 426 10.97 10.18 -24.31
CA SER A 426 11.75 9.54 -25.36
C SER A 426 10.97 9.39 -26.67
N LEU A 427 9.69 8.99 -26.59
CA LEU A 427 8.81 8.91 -27.75
C LEU A 427 8.60 10.28 -28.40
N LEU A 428 8.45 11.33 -27.59
CA LEU A 428 8.34 12.71 -28.08
C LEU A 428 9.62 13.18 -28.76
N ALA A 429 10.78 12.88 -28.18
CA ALA A 429 12.06 13.20 -28.79
C ALA A 429 12.22 12.52 -30.16
N ALA A 430 11.86 11.23 -30.25
CA ALA A 430 11.88 10.48 -31.51
C ALA A 430 10.90 11.06 -32.56
N GLY A 431 9.68 11.42 -32.15
CA GLY A 431 8.67 12.02 -33.03
C GLY A 431 9.10 13.37 -33.62
N ARG A 432 9.85 14.17 -32.85
CA ARG A 432 10.40 15.47 -33.31
C ARG A 432 11.52 15.32 -34.34
N GLN A 433 12.18 14.16 -34.38
CA GLN A 433 13.25 13.86 -35.34
C GLN A 433 12.74 13.09 -36.58
N GLY A 434 11.49 12.61 -36.56
CA GLY A 434 10.90 11.81 -37.64
C GLY A 434 9.93 12.55 -38.57
N ARG A 435 9.28 11.80 -39.47
CA ARG A 435 8.31 12.31 -40.49
C ARG A 435 7.10 13.05 -39.91
N PHE A 436 6.90 12.99 -38.59
CA PHE A 436 5.81 13.64 -37.87
C PHE A 436 6.21 14.95 -37.17
N ALA A 437 7.45 15.44 -37.36
CA ALA A 437 7.93 16.69 -36.78
C ALA A 437 7.00 17.89 -37.08
N GLN A 438 6.28 17.85 -38.21
CA GLN A 438 5.31 18.85 -38.66
C GLN A 438 4.08 19.02 -37.74
N PHE A 439 3.72 18.02 -36.93
CA PHE A 439 2.53 18.06 -36.06
C PHE A 439 2.78 18.69 -34.69
N GLY A 440 4.03 19.05 -34.36
CA GLY A 440 4.42 19.64 -33.08
C GLY A 440 4.40 18.65 -31.91
N ALA A 441 5.10 19.01 -30.81
CA ALA A 441 5.29 18.11 -29.66
C ALA A 441 4.06 17.98 -28.73
N VAL A 442 3.09 18.88 -28.83
CA VAL A 442 1.94 18.95 -27.91
C VAL A 442 0.87 17.89 -28.20
N PRO A 443 0.40 17.69 -29.46
CA PRO A 443 -0.55 16.61 -29.76
C PRO A 443 0.01 15.21 -29.50
N ALA A 444 1.31 15.02 -29.75
CA ALA A 444 2.00 13.75 -29.48
C ALA A 444 2.17 13.49 -27.97
N LEU A 445 2.41 14.53 -27.15
CA LEU A 445 2.46 14.42 -25.70
C LEU A 445 1.07 14.06 -25.15
N VAL A 446 0.03 14.73 -25.65
CA VAL A 446 -1.35 14.45 -25.29
C VAL A 446 -1.74 13.04 -25.69
N ALA A 447 -1.41 12.56 -26.89
CA ALA A 447 -1.67 11.19 -27.32
C ALA A 447 -0.88 10.14 -26.52
N ALA A 448 0.38 10.40 -26.17
CA ALA A 448 1.20 9.47 -25.37
C ALA A 448 0.72 9.41 -23.90
N CYS A 449 0.36 10.55 -23.31
CA CYS A 449 -0.23 10.60 -21.97
C CYS A 449 -1.64 9.99 -21.96
N LEU A 450 -2.46 10.30 -22.96
CA LEU A 450 -3.79 9.72 -23.10
C LEU A 450 -3.74 8.23 -23.36
N THR A 451 -2.75 7.68 -24.07
CA THR A 451 -2.65 6.22 -24.26
C THR A 451 -2.22 5.50 -22.99
N LEU A 452 -1.28 6.06 -22.22
CA LEU A 452 -0.84 5.48 -20.94
C LEU A 452 -1.84 5.66 -19.80
N MET A 453 -2.66 6.72 -19.84
CA MET A 453 -3.63 7.06 -18.80
C MET A 453 -5.09 6.93 -19.27
N LEU A 454 -5.34 6.42 -20.49
CA LEU A 454 -6.69 6.27 -21.07
C LEU A 454 -7.63 5.51 -20.13
N PRO A 455 -7.20 4.38 -19.53
CA PRO A 455 -8.04 3.63 -18.61
C PRO A 455 -8.53 4.51 -17.46
N THR A 456 -7.63 5.30 -16.89
CA THR A 456 -7.91 6.16 -15.74
C THR A 456 -8.78 7.34 -16.13
N VAL A 457 -8.46 8.03 -17.24
CA VAL A 457 -9.24 9.18 -17.72
C VAL A 457 -10.66 8.74 -18.08
N HIS A 458 -10.80 7.61 -18.78
CA HIS A 458 -12.10 7.02 -19.06
C HIS A 458 -12.86 6.71 -17.76
N GLY A 459 -12.18 6.15 -16.75
CA GLY A 459 -12.78 5.89 -15.45
C GLY A 459 -13.29 7.14 -14.74
N LEU A 460 -12.50 8.21 -14.74
CA LEU A 460 -12.89 9.48 -14.15
C LEU A 460 -14.11 10.09 -14.87
N LEU A 461 -14.15 10.01 -16.20
CA LEU A 461 -15.24 10.55 -17.03
C LEU A 461 -16.54 9.73 -16.94
N THR A 462 -16.46 8.45 -16.61
CA THR A 462 -17.59 7.52 -16.50
C THR A 462 -18.07 7.30 -15.06
N GLY A 463 -17.57 8.11 -14.12
CA GLY A 463 -17.99 8.06 -12.71
C GLY A 463 -17.35 6.93 -11.90
N GLY A 464 -16.46 6.13 -12.47
CA GLY A 464 -15.77 5.05 -11.77
C GLY A 464 -14.38 5.42 -11.20
N GLY A 465 -13.93 6.66 -11.35
CA GLY A 465 -12.59 7.12 -10.95
C GLY A 465 -12.55 7.89 -9.62
N GLY A 466 -13.61 7.80 -8.81
CA GLY A 466 -13.69 8.50 -7.53
C GLY A 466 -12.62 8.04 -6.53
N ALA A 467 -12.19 8.99 -5.69
CA ALA A 467 -11.47 8.70 -4.46
C ALA A 467 -12.32 7.78 -3.59
N GLY A 468 -11.80 6.61 -3.19
CA GLY A 468 -12.61 5.67 -2.42
C GLY A 468 -13.74 5.04 -3.22
N ALA A 469 -13.56 4.84 -4.54
CA ALA A 469 -14.33 3.82 -5.24
C ALA A 469 -14.05 2.49 -4.54
N ALA A 470 -14.89 2.16 -3.57
CA ALA A 470 -14.91 0.88 -2.91
C ALA A 470 -14.86 -0.18 -4.00
N MET A 471 -14.17 -1.27 -3.71
CA MET A 471 -14.08 -2.43 -4.58
C MET A 471 -15.44 -3.16 -4.59
N SER A 472 -16.57 -2.46 -4.78
CA SER A 472 -17.88 -3.08 -4.77
C SER A 472 -18.04 -3.89 -6.05
N THR A 473 -18.23 -5.19 -5.89
CA THR A 473 -18.50 -6.10 -6.98
C THR A 473 -19.81 -5.76 -7.68
N SER A 474 -19.77 -5.89 -8.99
CA SER A 474 -20.91 -5.85 -9.90
C SER A 474 -21.90 -6.99 -9.63
N ASP A 475 -23.13 -6.63 -9.25
CA ASP A 475 -24.36 -7.12 -9.87
C ASP A 475 -25.51 -6.17 -9.48
N ALA A 476 -26.14 -5.52 -10.46
CA ALA A 476 -27.15 -4.46 -10.26
C ALA A 476 -28.48 -4.95 -9.64
N ARG A 477 -28.50 -6.14 -9.01
CA ARG A 477 -29.68 -6.76 -8.39
C ARG A 477 -29.52 -7.06 -6.89
N MET A 478 -28.31 -6.97 -6.33
CA MET A 478 -28.06 -7.15 -4.89
C MET A 478 -27.50 -5.86 -4.30
N VAL A 479 -28.04 -5.43 -3.16
CA VAL A 479 -27.41 -4.38 -2.34
C VAL A 479 -26.24 -5.04 -1.62
N ASP A 480 -25.05 -4.44 -1.73
CA ASP A 480 -23.89 -4.89 -0.97
C ASP A 480 -24.09 -4.51 0.50
N ALA A 481 -23.67 -5.37 1.43
CA ALA A 481 -23.65 -5.06 2.85
C ALA A 481 -22.90 -3.74 3.12
N ASP A 482 -21.89 -3.41 2.31
CA ASP A 482 -21.14 -2.16 2.45
C ASP A 482 -21.96 -0.89 2.17
N THR A 483 -23.14 -1.01 1.54
CA THR A 483 -24.06 0.11 1.29
C THR A 483 -24.64 0.69 2.57
N CYS A 484 -24.76 -0.11 3.64
CA CYS A 484 -25.26 0.35 4.94
C CYS A 484 -24.14 0.86 5.87
N ARG A 485 -22.98 1.23 5.34
CA ARG A 485 -21.87 1.83 6.11
C ARG A 485 -21.92 3.36 6.20
N GLU A 486 -22.99 3.99 5.71
CA GLU A 486 -23.13 5.45 5.78
C GLU A 486 -23.12 5.92 7.25
N PRO A 487 -22.43 7.04 7.56
CA PRO A 487 -22.21 7.46 8.95
C PRO A 487 -23.49 7.63 9.76
N ASP A 488 -24.52 8.25 9.18
CA ASP A 488 -25.78 8.52 9.89
C ASP A 488 -26.57 7.24 10.18
N LEU A 489 -26.51 6.25 9.27
CA LEU A 489 -27.08 4.93 9.50
C LEU A 489 -26.42 4.27 10.71
N LEU A 490 -25.08 4.21 10.75
CA LEU A 490 -24.38 3.57 11.86
C LEU A 490 -24.54 4.31 13.18
N ARG A 491 -24.56 5.65 13.17
CA ARG A 491 -24.83 6.46 14.38
C ARG A 491 -26.20 6.19 14.99
N SER A 492 -27.20 5.80 14.19
CA SER A 492 -28.52 5.45 14.70
C SER A 492 -28.48 4.29 15.71
N LEU A 493 -27.44 3.44 15.67
CA LEU A 493 -27.22 2.37 16.63
C LEU A 493 -26.98 2.91 18.04
N ASN A 494 -26.51 4.15 18.20
CA ASN A 494 -26.34 4.76 19.53
C ASN A 494 -27.65 5.03 20.28
N THR A 495 -28.81 4.80 19.65
CA THR A 495 -30.12 4.85 20.31
C THR A 495 -30.37 3.63 21.21
N VAL A 496 -29.60 2.54 21.03
CA VAL A 496 -29.75 1.31 21.81
C VAL A 496 -28.67 1.19 22.89
N PRO A 497 -28.93 0.49 24.02
CA PRO A 497 -27.94 0.30 25.08
C PRO A 497 -26.64 -0.34 24.57
N LYS A 498 -25.51 0.01 25.20
CA LYS A 498 -24.22 -0.60 24.87
C LYS A 498 -24.31 -2.12 24.93
N GLY A 499 -23.71 -2.76 23.92
CA GLY A 499 -23.55 -4.22 23.84
C GLY A 499 -22.56 -4.59 22.75
N VAL A 500 -22.31 -5.88 22.62
CA VAL A 500 -21.36 -6.48 21.69
C VAL A 500 -22.10 -6.96 20.43
N ILE A 501 -21.70 -6.46 19.26
CA ILE A 501 -22.39 -6.67 17.99
C ILE A 501 -21.64 -7.70 17.13
N LEU A 502 -22.36 -8.73 16.68
CA LEU A 502 -21.94 -9.58 15.56
C LEU A 502 -22.44 -8.96 14.24
N SER A 503 -21.53 -8.77 13.30
CA SER A 503 -21.78 -8.16 11.98
C SER A 503 -20.87 -8.77 10.94
N SER A 504 -21.13 -8.54 9.64
CA SER A 504 -20.16 -8.94 8.62
C SER A 504 -18.84 -8.19 8.82
N SER A 505 -17.72 -8.77 8.37
CA SER A 505 -16.37 -8.27 8.67
C SER A 505 -16.17 -6.79 8.31
N SER A 506 -16.88 -6.29 7.30
CA SER A 506 -16.75 -4.91 6.83
C SER A 506 -17.32 -3.84 7.76
N TYR A 507 -18.13 -4.20 8.76
CA TYR A 507 -18.72 -3.25 9.71
C TYR A 507 -17.88 -2.99 10.95
N GLY A 508 -16.97 -3.90 11.31
CA GLY A 508 -16.27 -3.86 12.59
C GLY A 508 -15.65 -2.49 12.89
N PRO A 509 -14.70 -2.00 12.07
CA PRO A 509 -14.06 -0.70 12.32
C PRO A 509 -15.03 0.49 12.28
N PRO A 510 -15.94 0.64 11.28
CA PRO A 510 -16.97 1.68 11.32
C PRO A 510 -17.84 1.68 12.58
N LEU A 511 -18.21 0.51 13.10
CA LEU A 511 -18.98 0.38 14.35
C LEU A 511 -18.18 0.93 15.53
N LEU A 512 -16.91 0.57 15.64
CA LEU A 512 -16.04 1.07 16.72
C LEU A 512 -15.84 2.59 16.64
N LEU A 513 -15.74 3.13 15.42
CA LEU A 513 -15.55 4.56 15.18
C LEU A 513 -16.76 5.40 15.57
N LEU A 514 -17.96 4.96 15.18
CA LEU A 514 -19.17 5.79 15.22
C LEU A 514 -20.10 5.50 16.39
N THR A 515 -19.89 4.39 17.08
CA THR A 515 -20.82 3.95 18.13
C THR A 515 -20.12 3.67 19.45
N HIS A 516 -20.91 3.56 20.52
CA HIS A 516 -20.43 3.08 21.83
C HIS A 516 -20.36 1.54 21.93
N HIS A 517 -20.74 0.81 20.88
CA HIS A 517 -20.77 -0.65 20.85
C HIS A 517 -19.40 -1.28 20.60
N ASP A 518 -19.25 -2.51 21.04
CA ASP A 518 -18.07 -3.30 20.73
C ASP A 518 -18.42 -4.27 19.58
N ALA A 519 -17.43 -4.73 18.82
CA ALA A 519 -17.65 -5.52 17.61
C ALA A 519 -16.90 -6.85 17.65
N LEU A 520 -17.50 -7.89 17.09
CA LEU A 520 -16.94 -9.26 17.10
C LEU A 520 -16.21 -9.67 15.83
N ALA A 521 -16.34 -8.89 14.76
CA ALA A 521 -15.78 -9.26 13.46
C ALA A 521 -14.99 -8.13 12.82
N GLY A 522 -13.92 -8.48 12.11
CA GLY A 522 -13.07 -7.55 11.38
C GLY A 522 -12.10 -8.28 10.44
N PRO A 523 -11.58 -7.62 9.39
CA PRO A 523 -10.75 -8.25 8.36
C PRO A 523 -9.28 -8.39 8.79
N TYR A 524 -9.00 -8.83 10.02
CA TYR A 524 -7.66 -8.78 10.61
C TYR A 524 -7.11 -10.15 10.96
N HIS A 525 -5.99 -10.51 10.34
CA HIS A 525 -5.44 -11.88 10.41
C HIS A 525 -4.82 -12.27 11.75
N ARG A 526 -4.63 -11.34 12.70
CA ARG A 526 -4.21 -11.70 14.07
C ARG A 526 -5.31 -12.39 14.88
N SER A 527 -6.54 -12.42 14.37
CA SER A 527 -7.61 -13.27 14.88
C SER A 527 -8.34 -13.98 13.74
N ALA A 528 -8.05 -15.28 13.60
CA ALA A 528 -8.77 -16.16 12.67
C ALA A 528 -10.27 -16.12 12.93
N ASP A 529 -10.67 -16.11 14.21
CA ASP A 529 -12.06 -16.07 14.59
C ASP A 529 -12.73 -14.75 14.21
N ALA A 530 -12.07 -13.60 14.35
CA ALA A 530 -12.65 -12.31 13.95
C ALA A 530 -12.96 -12.25 12.44
N ILE A 531 -12.14 -12.91 11.62
CA ILE A 531 -12.40 -13.06 10.19
C ILE A 531 -13.56 -14.04 9.97
N ALA A 532 -13.50 -15.21 10.60
CA ALA A 532 -14.51 -16.26 10.42
C ALA A 532 -15.91 -15.80 10.86
N ASP A 533 -16.02 -15.12 12.01
CA ASP A 533 -17.27 -14.61 12.56
C ASP A 533 -17.94 -13.60 11.65
N GLY A 534 -17.18 -12.82 10.89
CA GLY A 534 -17.72 -11.84 9.94
C GLY A 534 -18.04 -12.38 8.55
N ALA A 535 -17.80 -13.67 8.29
CA ALA A 535 -18.03 -14.30 6.99
C ALA A 535 -18.87 -15.58 7.08
N VAL A 536 -18.38 -16.59 7.81
CA VAL A 536 -18.99 -17.93 7.87
C VAL A 536 -20.48 -17.90 8.23
N PRO A 537 -20.93 -17.24 9.32
CA PRO A 537 -22.36 -17.23 9.66
C PRO A 537 -23.21 -16.43 8.66
N PHE A 538 -22.61 -15.44 7.97
CA PHE A 538 -23.31 -14.60 7.00
C PHE A 538 -23.51 -15.31 5.66
N ASP A 539 -22.61 -16.23 5.30
CA ASP A 539 -22.74 -17.07 4.10
C ASP A 539 -23.52 -18.35 4.35
N GLY A 540 -23.60 -18.79 5.60
CA GLY A 540 -24.13 -20.08 5.98
C GLY A 540 -25.65 -20.15 6.17
N GLY A 541 -26.07 -21.33 6.65
CA GLY A 541 -27.42 -21.60 7.10
C GLY A 541 -27.67 -21.13 8.55
N GLU A 542 -28.86 -21.44 9.05
CA GLU A 542 -29.29 -21.05 10.40
C GLU A 542 -28.38 -21.62 11.50
N ASP A 543 -27.96 -22.88 11.37
CA ASP A 543 -27.08 -23.54 12.34
C ASP A 543 -25.73 -22.82 12.50
N ALA A 544 -25.14 -22.36 11.39
CA ALA A 544 -23.88 -21.63 11.41
C ALA A 544 -24.02 -20.26 12.11
N MET A 545 -25.11 -19.55 11.84
CA MET A 545 -25.42 -18.29 12.50
C MET A 545 -25.66 -18.49 14.00
N ARG A 546 -26.48 -19.47 14.40
CA ARG A 546 -26.76 -19.77 15.81
C ARG A 546 -25.48 -20.16 16.56
N ALA A 547 -24.67 -21.06 15.99
CA ALA A 547 -23.41 -21.46 16.59
C ALA A 547 -22.44 -20.28 16.78
N ALA A 548 -22.43 -19.29 15.87
CA ALA A 548 -21.64 -18.08 16.03
C ALA A 548 -22.18 -17.19 17.15
N LEU A 549 -23.49 -16.96 17.22
CA LEU A 549 -24.12 -16.13 18.27
C LEU A 549 -23.89 -16.73 19.66
N ASP A 550 -24.01 -18.04 19.80
CA ASP A 550 -23.79 -18.75 21.07
C ASP A 550 -22.32 -18.70 21.49
N ARG A 551 -21.40 -19.01 20.57
CA ARG A 551 -19.95 -19.02 20.84
C ARG A 551 -19.40 -17.64 21.19
N THR A 552 -19.83 -16.62 20.44
CA THR A 552 -19.27 -15.25 20.57
C THR A 552 -19.86 -14.47 21.73
N GLY A 553 -20.98 -14.92 22.28
CA GLY A 553 -21.63 -14.20 23.35
C GLY A 553 -22.33 -12.90 22.89
N ALA A 554 -22.55 -12.70 21.58
CA ALA A 554 -23.14 -11.48 21.02
C ALA A 554 -24.46 -11.07 21.71
N ASP A 555 -24.58 -9.77 22.01
CA ASP A 555 -25.83 -9.17 22.48
C ASP A 555 -26.76 -8.84 21.32
N TYR A 556 -26.16 -8.48 20.19
CA TYR A 556 -26.88 -8.07 18.98
C TYR A 556 -26.28 -8.67 17.71
N LEU A 557 -27.14 -8.92 16.73
CA LEU A 557 -26.79 -9.22 15.34
C LEU A 557 -27.18 -8.03 14.46
N LEU A 558 -26.23 -7.49 13.70
CA LEU A 558 -26.46 -6.38 12.77
C LEU A 558 -26.48 -6.87 11.32
N LEU A 559 -27.54 -6.48 10.60
CA LEU A 559 -27.72 -6.74 9.18
C LEU A 559 -28.12 -5.45 8.43
N CYS A 560 -27.75 -5.35 7.16
CA CYS A 560 -28.25 -4.34 6.23
C CYS A 560 -29.50 -4.87 5.56
N ARG A 561 -30.61 -4.13 5.67
CA ARG A 561 -31.85 -4.50 5.00
C ARG A 561 -31.64 -4.44 3.50
N LYS A 562 -32.19 -5.43 2.79
CA LYS A 562 -32.05 -5.62 1.34
C LYS A 562 -30.66 -6.05 0.88
N ALA A 563 -29.68 -6.18 1.78
CA ALA A 563 -28.38 -6.74 1.41
C ALA A 563 -28.49 -8.24 1.15
N GLY A 564 -27.75 -8.70 0.15
CA GLY A 564 -27.53 -10.12 -0.09
C GLY A 564 -26.21 -10.55 0.53
N TYR A 565 -26.25 -11.57 1.39
CA TYR A 565 -25.08 -12.19 2.00
C TYR A 565 -24.78 -13.54 1.34
N GLY A 566 -23.50 -13.88 1.23
CA GLY A 566 -23.06 -15.09 0.52
C GLY A 566 -23.51 -15.10 -0.94
N ASP A 567 -24.22 -16.15 -1.34
CA ASP A 567 -24.83 -16.30 -2.67
C ASP A 567 -26.20 -15.61 -2.81
N GLY A 568 -26.61 -14.83 -1.81
CA GLY A 568 -27.91 -14.17 -1.74
C GLY A 568 -29.04 -15.07 -1.24
N THR A 569 -28.75 -16.30 -0.81
CA THR A 569 -29.75 -17.24 -0.27
C THR A 569 -29.50 -17.61 1.20
N SER A 570 -28.42 -17.11 1.80
CA SER A 570 -28.02 -17.42 3.17
C SER A 570 -29.09 -17.08 4.22
N PHE A 571 -28.95 -17.65 5.42
CA PHE A 571 -29.86 -17.33 6.51
C PHE A 571 -29.84 -15.84 6.88
N ALA A 572 -28.66 -15.20 6.87
CA ALA A 572 -28.51 -13.77 7.07
C ALA A 572 -29.30 -12.95 6.02
N THR A 573 -29.30 -13.39 4.75
CA THR A 573 -30.09 -12.74 3.69
C THR A 573 -31.58 -12.85 3.96
N ARG A 574 -32.05 -14.02 4.39
CA ARG A 574 -33.48 -14.21 4.71
C ARG A 574 -33.90 -13.42 5.95
N LEU A 575 -33.06 -13.34 6.99
CA LEU A 575 -33.27 -12.47 8.14
C LEU A 575 -33.37 -11.00 7.71
N ALA A 576 -32.42 -10.53 6.89
CA ALA A 576 -32.42 -9.17 6.35
C ALA A 576 -33.68 -8.85 5.51
N ALA A 577 -34.26 -9.88 4.87
CA ALA A 577 -35.52 -9.81 4.12
C ALA A 577 -36.77 -9.92 5.01
N GLY A 578 -36.63 -10.09 6.33
CA GLY A 578 -37.73 -10.11 7.29
C GLY A 578 -38.17 -11.51 7.76
N GLN A 579 -37.42 -12.57 7.48
CA GLN A 579 -37.67 -13.88 8.10
C GLN A 579 -37.52 -13.76 9.62
N ALA A 580 -38.53 -14.18 10.37
CA ALA A 580 -38.46 -14.29 11.82
C ALA A 580 -37.67 -15.56 12.23
N ALA A 581 -36.96 -15.48 13.35
CA ALA A 581 -36.23 -16.60 13.92
C ALA A 581 -36.33 -16.58 15.44
N GLU A 582 -36.51 -17.75 16.05
CA GLU A 582 -36.57 -17.89 17.51
C GLU A 582 -35.26 -17.40 18.15
N GLY A 583 -35.36 -16.63 19.24
CA GLY A 583 -34.22 -16.04 19.95
C GLY A 583 -33.63 -14.78 19.31
N LEU A 584 -34.16 -14.31 18.17
CA LEU A 584 -33.72 -13.07 17.52
C LEU A 584 -34.88 -12.07 17.44
N VAL A 585 -34.82 -11.04 18.29
CA VAL A 585 -35.90 -10.05 18.41
C VAL A 585 -35.48 -8.71 17.80
N PRO A 586 -36.18 -8.18 16.78
CA PRO A 586 -35.90 -6.86 16.23
C PRO A 586 -35.92 -5.77 17.31
N VAL A 587 -34.92 -4.89 17.27
CA VAL A 587 -34.80 -3.73 18.16
C VAL A 587 -35.26 -2.49 17.41
N GLU A 588 -36.17 -1.72 18.00
CA GLU A 588 -36.59 -0.43 17.48
C GLU A 588 -35.56 0.66 17.81
N GLY A 589 -35.52 1.73 17.00
CA GLY A 589 -34.61 2.87 17.20
C GLY A 589 -33.61 3.07 16.07
N PRO A 590 -32.83 2.05 15.67
CA PRO A 590 -31.93 2.15 14.53
C PRO A 590 -32.65 2.50 13.22
N ASP A 591 -31.89 3.07 12.27
CA ASP A 591 -32.40 3.45 10.96
C ASP A 591 -33.07 2.27 10.24
N ALA A 592 -34.13 2.55 9.47
CA ALA A 592 -34.90 1.53 8.76
C ALA A 592 -34.07 0.76 7.71
N ALA A 593 -32.95 1.28 7.23
CA ALA A 593 -32.01 0.56 6.38
C ALA A 593 -31.23 -0.52 7.15
N LEU A 594 -31.14 -0.41 8.48
CA LEU A 594 -30.51 -1.40 9.35
C LEU A 594 -31.54 -2.34 9.96
N LEU A 595 -31.11 -3.57 10.22
CA LEU A 595 -31.81 -4.55 11.04
C LEU A 595 -30.89 -4.96 12.18
N LEU A 596 -31.18 -4.44 13.37
CA LEU A 596 -30.55 -4.86 14.61
C LEU A 596 -31.46 -5.87 15.31
N LEU A 597 -30.94 -7.07 15.56
CA LEU A 597 -31.64 -8.13 16.27
C LEU A 597 -30.98 -8.34 17.63
N LYS A 598 -31.75 -8.25 18.71
CA LYS A 598 -31.31 -8.65 20.05
C LYS A 598 -31.29 -10.17 20.16
N VAL A 599 -30.19 -10.70 20.66
CA VAL A 599 -30.02 -12.13 20.93
C VAL A 599 -30.63 -12.43 22.31
N VAL A 600 -31.64 -13.29 22.34
CA VAL A 600 -32.32 -13.74 23.56
C VAL A 600 -31.96 -15.21 23.77
N ARG A 601 -31.32 -15.51 24.90
CA ARG A 601 -30.89 -16.85 25.29
C ARG A 601 -31.85 -17.50 26.27
#